data_AF-A0AA48M3E8-F1
#
_entry.id   AF-A0AA48M3E8-F1
#
_cell.length_a   1.000
_cell.length_b   1.000
_cell.length_c   1.000
_cell.angle_alpha   90.00
_cell.angle_beta   90.00
_cell.angle_gamma   90.00
#
_symmetry.space_group_name_H-M   'P 1'
#
loop_
_entity.id
_entity.type
_entity.pdbx_description
1 polymer ?
#
loop_
_entity_poly.entity_id
_entity_poly.type
_entity_poly.pdbx_seq_one_letter_code
_entity_poly.pdbx_strand_id
1 'polypeptide(L)'
;MTEPTSDDVAKWMLSKFEEKGILYQEECAWDIQEKFGRDFLYDNANGNPAISKKVLDIFTKLSGEGVVWSRGERCWRRRIASDKPGRMQD
;
A
#
# COMPACT_ATOMS: atom_id res chain seq x y z
N MET A 1 -8.81 15.89 -18.92
CA MET A 1 -8.60 14.76 -18.00
C MET A 1 -7.66 15.26 -16.91
N THR A 2 -8.04 15.12 -15.65
CA THR A 2 -7.18 15.51 -14.51
C THR A 2 -6.09 14.46 -14.31
N GLU A 3 -4.86 14.90 -14.11
CA GLU A 3 -3.75 14.02 -13.76
C GLU A 3 -4.03 13.32 -12.41
N PRO A 4 -3.68 12.04 -12.26
CA PRO A 4 -3.87 11.32 -11.01
C PRO A 4 -3.07 11.98 -9.88
N THR A 5 -3.57 11.88 -8.65
CA THR A 5 -2.90 12.38 -7.44
C THR A 5 -2.53 11.22 -6.51
N SER A 6 -1.66 11.49 -5.51
CA SER A 6 -1.33 10.49 -4.49
C SER A 6 -2.56 10.03 -3.70
N ASP A 7 -3.56 10.90 -3.53
CA ASP A 7 -4.83 10.56 -2.91
C ASP A 7 -5.64 9.57 -3.76
N ASP A 8 -5.63 9.72 -5.09
CA ASP A 8 -6.32 8.79 -5.99
C ASP A 8 -5.69 7.40 -5.95
N VAL A 9 -4.35 7.34 -5.94
CA VAL A 9 -3.62 6.07 -5.82
C VAL A 9 -3.87 5.41 -4.47
N ALA A 10 -3.83 6.18 -3.37
CA ALA A 10 -4.10 5.65 -2.03
C ALA A 10 -5.55 5.16 -1.86
N LYS A 11 -6.54 5.85 -2.44
CA LYS A 11 -7.94 5.40 -2.47
C LYS A 11 -8.09 4.11 -3.29
N TRP A 12 -7.39 4.02 -4.42
CA TRP A 12 -7.38 2.79 -5.22
C TRP A 12 -6.75 1.61 -4.45
N MET A 13 -5.65 1.84 -3.73
CA MET A 13 -5.05 0.83 -2.85
C MET A 13 -6.05 0.36 -1.77
N LEU A 14 -6.78 1.29 -1.15
CA LEU A 14 -7.81 0.96 -0.16
C LEU A 14 -8.91 0.10 -0.77
N SER A 15 -9.43 0.47 -1.94
CA SER A 15 -10.45 -0.32 -2.64
C SER A 15 -9.96 -1.74 -2.94
N LYS A 16 -8.71 -1.90 -3.38
CA LYS A 16 -8.09 -3.22 -3.59
C LYS A 16 -7.97 -4.03 -2.31
N PHE A 17 -7.59 -3.38 -1.21
CA PHE A 17 -7.53 -4.01 0.08
C PHE A 17 -8.91 -4.42 0.60
N GLU A 18 -9.94 -3.60 0.43
CA GLU A 18 -11.31 -3.91 0.84
C GLU A 18 -11.88 -5.10 0.06
N GLU A 19 -11.56 -5.21 -1.23
CA GLU A 19 -11.93 -6.32 -2.11
C GLU A 19 -11.27 -7.64 -1.67
N LYS A 20 -9.96 -7.64 -1.40
CA LYS A 20 -9.18 -8.87 -1.18
C LYS A 20 -8.94 -9.22 0.29
N GLY A 21 -9.00 -8.23 1.19
CA GLY A 21 -8.59 -8.34 2.60
C GLY A 21 -7.07 -8.43 2.84
N ILE A 22 -6.28 -8.47 1.77
CA ILE A 22 -4.81 -8.53 1.76
C ILE A 22 -4.28 -7.78 0.53
N LEU A 23 -3.13 -7.13 0.66
CA LEU A 23 -2.48 -6.41 -0.42
C LEU A 23 -0.96 -6.59 -0.33
N TYR A 24 -0.37 -7.34 -1.25
CA TYR A 24 1.09 -7.50 -1.34
C TYR A 24 1.73 -6.23 -1.91
N GLN A 25 2.79 -5.75 -1.26
CA GLN A 25 3.39 -4.47 -1.63
C GLN A 25 4.02 -4.47 -3.02
N GLU A 26 4.65 -5.58 -3.40
CA GLU A 26 5.29 -5.71 -4.70
C GLU A 26 4.25 -5.72 -5.83
N GLU A 27 3.23 -6.57 -5.74
CA GLU A 27 2.12 -6.60 -6.71
C GLU A 27 1.47 -5.22 -6.83
N CYS A 28 1.22 -4.56 -5.69
CA CYS A 28 0.63 -3.24 -5.67
C CYS A 28 1.51 -2.17 -6.35
N ALA A 29 2.85 -2.25 -6.19
CA ALA A 29 3.77 -1.32 -6.86
C ALA A 29 3.73 -1.49 -8.39
N TRP A 30 3.67 -2.73 -8.88
CA TRP A 30 3.53 -3.02 -10.32
C TRP A 30 2.20 -2.54 -10.87
N ASP A 31 1.08 -2.85 -10.19
CA ASP A 31 -0.25 -2.38 -10.60
C ASP A 31 -0.31 -0.84 -10.65
N ILE A 32 0.34 -0.15 -9.70
CA ILE A 32 0.41 1.32 -9.70
C ILE A 32 1.20 1.83 -10.90
N GLN A 33 2.32 1.18 -11.24
CA GLN A 33 3.13 1.55 -12.40
C GLN A 33 2.30 1.46 -13.68
N GLU A 34 1.59 0.35 -13.88
CA GLU A 34 0.78 0.12 -15.07
C GLU A 34 -0.41 1.08 -15.17
N LYS A 35 -1.05 1.38 -14.03
CA LYS A 35 -2.31 2.13 -14.01
C LYS A 35 -2.15 3.65 -13.91
N PHE A 36 -1.14 4.11 -13.20
CA PHE A 36 -0.96 5.54 -12.86
C PHE A 36 0.40 6.09 -13.29
N GLY A 37 1.33 5.25 -13.72
CA GLY A 37 2.68 5.66 -14.10
C GLY A 37 3.66 5.75 -12.91
N ARG A 38 4.87 6.21 -13.21
CA ARG A 38 6.01 6.16 -12.27
C ARG A 38 6.05 7.29 -11.24
N ASP A 39 5.22 8.32 -11.37
CA ASP A 39 5.23 9.49 -10.48
C ASP A 39 4.87 9.15 -9.02
N PHE A 40 4.23 8.00 -8.80
CA PHE A 40 3.82 7.50 -7.48
C PHE A 40 4.78 6.46 -6.91
N LEU A 41 5.88 6.22 -7.61
CA LEU A 41 6.86 5.18 -7.33
C LEU A 41 8.26 5.79 -7.21
N TYR A 42 9.16 5.02 -6.62
CA TYR A 42 10.60 5.23 -6.68
C TYR A 42 11.29 3.88 -6.93
N ASP A 43 12.51 3.90 -7.45
CA ASP A 43 13.31 2.68 -7.56
C ASP A 43 13.97 2.39 -6.22
N ASN A 44 13.72 1.20 -5.67
CA ASN A 44 14.42 0.76 -4.47
C ASN A 44 15.87 0.38 -4.79
N ALA A 45 16.65 0.00 -3.77
CA ALA A 45 18.06 -0.34 -3.93
C ALA A 45 18.36 -1.47 -4.93
N ASN A 46 17.35 -2.30 -5.26
CA ASN A 46 17.47 -3.40 -6.21
C ASN A 46 16.96 -3.02 -7.62
N GLY A 47 16.55 -1.76 -7.85
CA GLY A 47 15.98 -1.31 -9.12
C GLY A 47 14.52 -1.70 -9.35
N ASN A 48 13.82 -2.20 -8.32
CA ASN A 48 12.41 -2.54 -8.43
C ASN A 48 11.54 -1.34 -8.03
N PRO A 49 10.36 -1.16 -8.67
CA PRO A 49 9.41 -0.12 -8.28
C PRO A 49 8.94 -0.33 -6.84
N ALA A 50 8.92 0.76 -6.08
CA ALA A 50 8.42 0.81 -4.72
C ALA A 50 7.48 2.01 -4.55
N ILE A 51 6.43 1.83 -3.75
CA ILE A 51 5.38 2.83 -3.56
C ILE A 51 5.93 4.04 -2.81
N SER A 52 5.73 5.24 -3.37
CA SER A 52 6.19 6.48 -2.75
C SER A 52 5.63 6.65 -1.33
N LYS A 53 6.46 7.24 -0.45
CA LYS A 53 6.09 7.52 0.94
C LYS A 53 4.79 8.33 1.04
N LYS A 54 4.57 9.29 0.13
CA LYS A 54 3.37 10.14 0.13
C LYS A 54 2.08 9.31 -0.05
N VAL A 55 2.08 8.34 -0.97
CA VAL A 55 0.95 7.43 -1.16
C VAL A 55 0.74 6.55 0.07
N LEU A 56 1.81 5.98 0.61
CA LEU A 56 1.74 5.12 1.80
C LEU A 56 1.23 5.86 3.04
N ASP A 57 1.63 7.11 3.25
CA ASP A 57 1.16 7.95 4.36
C ASP A 57 -0.36 8.20 4.25
N ILE A 58 -0.88 8.44 3.04
CA ILE A 58 -2.32 8.64 2.81
C ILE A 58 -3.07 7.32 2.99
N PHE A 59 -2.60 6.24 2.40
CA PHE A 59 -3.20 4.90 2.55
C PHE A 59 -3.27 4.46 4.02
N THR A 60 -2.21 4.73 4.79
CA THR A 60 -2.17 4.43 6.23
C THR A 60 -3.25 5.20 7.00
N LYS A 61 -3.46 6.49 6.67
CA LYS A 61 -4.53 7.29 7.28
C LYS A 61 -5.92 6.79 6.89
N LEU A 62 -6.13 6.48 5.61
CA LEU A 62 -7.42 6.03 5.09
C LEU A 62 -7.84 4.66 5.64
N SER A 63 -6.90 3.72 5.75
CA SER A 63 -7.18 2.34 6.15
C SER A 63 -7.46 2.16 7.65
N GLY A 64 -7.08 3.13 8.49
CA GLY A 64 -7.35 3.09 9.93
C GLY A 64 -6.72 1.89 10.65
N GLU A 65 -6.94 1.73 11.95
CA GLU A 65 -6.22 0.75 12.79
C GLU A 65 -6.56 -0.73 12.51
N GLY A 66 -7.57 -1.00 11.69
CA GLY A 66 -7.97 -2.35 11.27
C GLY A 66 -7.03 -3.00 10.24
N VAL A 67 -6.04 -2.26 9.73
CA VAL A 67 -5.06 -2.74 8.76
C VAL A 67 -3.66 -2.69 9.35
N VAL A 68 -2.94 -3.80 9.23
CA VAL A 68 -1.56 -3.95 9.70
C VAL A 68 -0.63 -4.30 8.55
N TRP A 69 0.65 -3.97 8.71
CA TRP A 69 1.71 -4.32 7.79
C TRP A 69 2.48 -5.53 8.32
N SER A 70 2.42 -6.64 7.59
CA SER A 70 3.20 -7.85 7.88
C SER A 70 4.61 -7.71 7.29
N ARG A 71 5.65 -7.72 8.15
CA ARG A 71 7.03 -7.63 7.71
C ARG A 71 7.49 -8.88 6.98
N GLY A 72 7.17 -10.06 7.50
CA GLY A 72 7.56 -11.35 6.90
C GLY A 72 6.95 -11.53 5.52
N GLU A 73 5.63 -11.31 5.41
CA GLU A 73 4.88 -11.50 4.16
C GLU A 73 4.94 -10.30 3.21
N ARG A 74 5.46 -9.17 3.68
CA ARG A 74 5.53 -7.91 2.91
C ARG A 74 4.17 -7.54 2.30
N CYS A 75 3.12 -7.59 3.14
CA CYS A 75 1.77 -7.29 2.75
C CYS A 75 1.00 -6.49 3.82
N TRP A 76 0.02 -5.71 3.37
CA TRP A 76 -1.03 -5.20 4.25
C TRP A 76 -2.10 -6.27 4.39
N ARG A 77 -2.53 -6.52 5.62
CA ARG A 77 -3.59 -7.50 5.93
C ARG A 77 -4.52 -6.95 7.01
N ARG A 78 -5.69 -7.57 7.16
CA ARG A 78 -6.57 -7.29 8.30
C ARG A 78 -5.86 -7.58 9.62
N ARG A 79 -6.08 -6.70 10.59
CA ARG A 79 -5.67 -6.92 11.98
C ARG A 79 -6.39 -8.13 12.55
N ILE A 80 -5.65 -8.96 13.27
CA ILE A 80 -6.18 -10.10 14.03
C ILE A 80 -5.95 -9.93 15.53
N ALA A 81 -6.65 -10.70 16.35
CA ALA A 81 -6.65 -10.56 17.81
C ALA A 81 -5.25 -10.75 18.45
N SER A 82 -4.37 -11.52 17.81
CA SER A 82 -3.02 -11.79 18.31
C SER A 82 -1.97 -10.74 17.88
N ASP A 83 -2.34 -9.76 17.05
CA ASP A 83 -1.41 -8.72 16.60
C ASP A 83 -1.00 -7.84 17.79
N LYS A 84 0.29 -7.47 17.83
CA LYS A 84 0.83 -6.57 18.84
C LYS A 84 0.28 -5.15 18.65
N PRO A 85 0.36 -4.29 19.69
CA PRO A 85 0.11 -2.86 19.52
C PRO A 85 0.92 -2.26 18.37
N GLY A 86 0.33 -1.29 17.67
CA GLY A 86 0.92 -0.70 16.48
C GLY A 86 0.64 -1.49 15.21
N ARG A 87 1.02 -0.93 14.06
CA ARG A 87 0.63 -1.46 12.74
C ARG A 87 1.62 -2.45 12.16
N MET A 88 2.88 -2.37 12.53
CA MET A 88 3.91 -3.27 12.02
C MET A 88 3.87 -4.58 12.81
N GLN A 89 3.71 -5.70 12.11
CA GLN A 89 3.65 -7.04 12.66
C GLN A 89 4.77 -7.89 12.05
N ASP A 90 5.21 -8.90 12.80
CA ASP A 90 6.22 -9.87 12.36
C ASP A 90 5.59 -11.05 11.63
#